data_AF-A0A7S2TMU6-F1
#
_entry.id   AF-A0A7S2TMU6-F1
#
_cell.length_a   1.000
_cell.length_b   1.000
_cell.length_c   1.000
_cell.angle_alpha   90.00
_cell.angle_beta   90.00
_cell.angle_gamma   90.00
#
_symmetry.space_group_name_H-M   'P 1'
#
loop_
_entity.id
_entity.type
_entity.pdbx_description
1 polymer ?
#
loop_
_entity_poly.entity_id
_entity_poly.type
_entity_poly.pdbx_seq_one_letter_code
_entity_poly.pdbx_strand_id
1 'polypeptide(L)'
;YFSRMEPKSAFLLLVLAACLTPVSAGREHERSVENRVRQFIFDNYDKYQQGQLTHRMMKMDVGDALGRSYKEVKANRDLCLLIETEVERITQVCDEGRTTDRNCVYSQILDNKEEL
;
A
#
# COMPACT_ATOMS: atom_id res chain seq x y z
N TYR A 1 70.43 5.24 -6.17
CA TYR A 1 69.79 5.28 -4.84
C TYR A 1 68.31 5.03 -5.03
N PHE A 2 67.85 3.88 -4.56
CA PHE A 2 66.46 3.41 -4.57
C PHE A 2 65.63 4.13 -3.50
N SER A 3 64.38 4.46 -3.83
CA SER A 3 63.19 4.60 -2.94
C SER A 3 61.99 4.75 -3.89
N ARG A 4 61.24 3.73 -4.30
CA ARG A 4 60.27 2.87 -3.59
C ARG A 4 59.19 3.67 -2.84
N MET A 5 57.97 3.75 -3.38
CA MET A 5 56.73 3.18 -2.80
C MET A 5 55.45 3.68 -3.53
N GLU A 6 54.81 2.72 -4.20
CA GLU A 6 53.38 2.41 -4.44
C GLU A 6 52.23 3.28 -3.83
N PRO A 7 51.01 3.19 -4.41
CA PRO A 7 49.96 4.20 -4.36
C PRO A 7 49.01 4.01 -3.16
N LYS A 8 48.50 5.11 -2.59
CA LYS A 8 47.38 5.08 -1.64
C LYS A 8 46.12 5.63 -2.27
N SER A 9 45.26 4.67 -2.58
CA SER A 9 43.81 4.76 -2.72
C SER A 9 43.16 5.60 -1.60
N ALA A 10 42.24 6.48 -1.98
CA ALA A 10 41.09 6.96 -1.20
C ALA A 10 40.30 7.92 -2.10
N PHE A 11 39.48 7.42 -3.04
CA PHE A 11 38.04 7.24 -2.81
C PHE A 11 37.51 8.10 -1.65
N LEU A 12 37.25 9.38 -1.95
CA LEU A 12 36.49 10.27 -1.08
C LEU A 12 35.34 10.85 -1.92
N LEU A 13 34.44 9.95 -2.31
CA LEU A 13 33.15 10.30 -2.90
C LEU A 13 32.07 10.08 -1.83
N LEU A 14 31.29 11.14 -1.64
CA LEU A 14 29.94 11.14 -1.07
C LEU A 14 29.82 10.81 0.42
N VAL A 15 30.24 11.76 1.25
CA VAL A 15 29.70 11.90 2.60
C VAL A 15 28.24 12.35 2.49
N LEU A 16 27.34 11.40 2.76
CA LEU A 16 26.05 11.56 3.43
C LEU A 16 25.26 12.84 3.13
N ALA A 17 24.41 12.77 2.10
CA ALA A 17 23.21 13.59 1.97
C ALA A 17 21.95 12.71 1.88
N ALA A 18 21.82 11.71 2.76
CA ALA A 18 20.69 10.78 2.76
C ALA A 18 19.81 10.86 4.02
N CYS A 19 19.84 11.97 4.76
CA CYS A 19 18.99 12.18 5.95
C CYS A 19 17.74 13.04 5.69
N LEU A 20 17.27 13.11 4.45
CA LEU A 20 16.02 13.81 4.07
C LEU A 20 15.34 12.94 3.00
N THR A 21 14.54 11.92 3.33
CA THR A 21 13.13 12.11 3.75
C THR A 21 12.51 10.74 4.11
N PRO A 22 12.29 10.38 5.38
CA PRO A 22 11.57 9.14 5.71
C PRO A 22 10.04 9.27 5.62
N VAL A 23 9.49 10.46 5.34
CA VAL A 23 8.04 10.72 5.35
C VAL A 23 7.34 10.43 4.01
N SER A 24 8.02 10.63 2.87
CA SER A 24 7.42 10.41 1.54
C SER A 24 7.27 8.93 1.21
N ALA A 25 8.29 8.12 1.51
CA ALA A 25 8.28 6.69 1.25
C ALA A 25 7.16 5.94 2.00
N GLY A 26 6.80 6.38 3.22
CA GLY A 26 5.67 5.82 3.97
C GLY A 26 4.32 6.06 3.31
N ARG A 27 4.05 7.32 2.90
CA ARG A 27 2.77 7.69 2.24
C ARG A 27 2.62 7.09 0.85
N GLU A 28 3.71 6.97 0.09
CA GLU A 28 3.70 6.29 -1.20
C GLU A 28 3.42 4.79 -1.05
N HIS A 29 3.97 4.17 -0.01
CA HIS A 29 3.70 2.77 0.32
C HIS A 29 2.24 2.54 0.73
N GLU A 30 1.67 3.41 1.57
CA GLU A 30 0.25 3.38 1.96
C GLU A 30 -0.68 3.46 0.75
N ARG A 31 -0.48 4.46 -0.12
CA ARG A 31 -1.28 4.60 -1.36
C ARG A 31 -1.16 3.39 -2.27
N SER A 32 0.03 2.78 -2.34
CA SER A 32 0.22 1.56 -3.14
C SER A 32 -0.62 0.39 -2.63
N VAL A 33 -0.74 0.24 -1.30
CA VAL A 33 -1.57 -0.80 -0.68
C VAL A 33 -3.05 -0.52 -0.92
N GLU A 34 -3.50 0.71 -0.69
CA GLU A 34 -4.90 1.08 -0.92
C GLU A 34 -5.32 0.89 -2.38
N ASN A 35 -4.48 1.35 -3.32
CA ASN A 35 -4.74 1.17 -4.75
C ASN A 35 -4.79 -0.30 -5.13
N ARG A 36 -3.98 -1.15 -4.49
CA ARG A 36 -4.02 -2.59 -4.72
C ARG A 36 -5.34 -3.20 -4.21
N VAL A 37 -5.79 -2.81 -3.02
CA VAL A 37 -7.09 -3.25 -2.47
C VAL A 37 -8.24 -2.83 -3.39
N ARG A 38 -8.25 -1.57 -3.85
CA ARG A 38 -9.23 -1.04 -4.82
C ARG A 38 -9.26 -1.87 -6.09
N GLN A 39 -8.09 -2.09 -6.70
CA GLN A 39 -7.98 -2.88 -7.91
C GLN A 39 -8.49 -4.31 -7.72
N PHE A 40 -8.12 -4.96 -6.61
CA PHE A 40 -8.56 -6.32 -6.32
C PHE A 40 -10.09 -6.43 -6.19
N ILE A 41 -10.71 -5.49 -5.47
CA ILE A 41 -12.18 -5.44 -5.32
C ILE A 41 -12.84 -5.14 -6.66
N PHE A 42 -12.31 -4.21 -7.45
CA PHE A 42 -12.82 -3.89 -8.78
C PHE A 42 -12.80 -5.10 -9.72
N ASP A 43 -11.66 -5.81 -9.78
CA ASP A 43 -11.49 -7.00 -10.63
C ASP A 43 -12.36 -8.18 -10.18
N ASN A 44 -12.76 -8.21 -8.90
CA ASN A 44 -13.60 -9.26 -8.32
C ASN A 44 -14.95 -8.73 -7.83
N TYR A 45 -15.47 -7.66 -8.45
CA TYR A 45 -16.62 -6.95 -7.90
C TYR A 45 -17.86 -7.84 -7.78
N ASP A 46 -18.10 -8.74 -8.73
CA ASP A 46 -19.24 -9.67 -8.65
C ASP A 46 -19.18 -10.58 -7.40
N LYS A 47 -17.99 -10.97 -6.97
CA LYS A 47 -17.77 -11.72 -5.73
C LYS A 47 -17.91 -10.81 -4.51
N TYR A 48 -17.49 -9.55 -4.63
CA TYR A 48 -17.65 -8.55 -3.59
C TYR A 48 -19.13 -8.30 -3.29
N GLN A 49 -19.97 -8.09 -4.32
CA GLN A 49 -21.42 -7.92 -4.17
C GLN A 49 -22.11 -9.13 -3.51
N GLN A 50 -21.55 -10.32 -3.69
CA GLN A 50 -22.07 -11.56 -3.10
C GLN A 50 -21.51 -11.84 -1.70
N GLY A 51 -20.70 -10.94 -1.12
CA GLY A 51 -20.05 -11.14 0.18
C GLY A 51 -19.01 -12.27 0.20
N GLN A 52 -18.47 -12.65 -0.96
CA GLN A 52 -17.56 -13.79 -1.11
C GLN A 52 -16.07 -13.42 -1.01
N LEU A 53 -15.75 -12.12 -0.97
CA LEU A 53 -14.37 -11.67 -0.73
C LEU A 53 -14.07 -11.67 0.76
N THR A 54 -12.93 -12.25 1.12
CA THR A 54 -12.47 -12.28 2.51
C THR A 54 -11.23 -11.41 2.69
N HIS A 55 -11.03 -10.87 3.90
CA HIS A 55 -9.79 -10.18 4.25
C HIS A 55 -8.54 -11.03 4.02
N ARG A 56 -8.65 -12.36 4.12
CA ARG A 56 -7.55 -13.26 3.80
C ARG A 56 -7.15 -13.18 2.33
N MET A 57 -8.12 -13.16 1.40
CA MET A 57 -7.86 -13.03 -0.04
C MET A 57 -7.17 -11.71 -0.36
N MET A 58 -7.66 -10.61 0.21
CA MET A 58 -7.06 -9.28 0.02
C MET A 58 -5.64 -9.20 0.60
N LYS A 59 -5.41 -9.78 1.79
CA LYS A 59 -4.07 -9.85 2.40
C LYS A 59 -3.09 -10.72 1.60
N MET A 60 -3.57 -11.79 0.94
CA MET A 60 -2.74 -12.59 0.01
C MET A 60 -2.38 -11.77 -1.23
N ASP A 61 -3.36 -11.13 -1.86
CA ASP A 61 -3.16 -10.32 -3.06
C ASP A 61 -2.21 -9.12 -2.82
N VAL A 62 -2.38 -8.40 -1.71
CA VAL A 62 -1.45 -7.34 -1.29
C VAL A 62 -0.06 -7.91 -0.98
N GLY A 63 0.02 -9.08 -0.35
CA GLY A 63 1.28 -9.76 -0.09
C GLY A 63 2.03 -10.06 -1.38
N ASP A 64 1.36 -10.68 -2.35
CA ASP A 64 1.94 -11.02 -3.65
C ASP A 64 2.44 -9.77 -4.39
N ALA A 65 1.68 -8.66 -4.35
CA ALA A 65 2.10 -7.39 -4.92
C ALA A 65 3.32 -6.76 -4.24
N LEU A 66 3.52 -7.02 -2.94
CA LEU A 66 4.63 -6.50 -2.15
C LEU A 66 5.82 -7.47 -2.04
N GLY A 67 5.73 -8.67 -2.65
CA GLY A 67 6.73 -9.73 -2.48
C GLY A 67 6.81 -10.27 -1.05
N ARG A 68 5.67 -10.27 -0.33
CA ARG A 68 5.53 -10.73 1.06
C ARG A 68 4.56 -11.89 1.15
N SER A 69 4.85 -12.85 2.02
CA SER A 69 3.90 -13.91 2.34
C SER A 69 2.69 -13.37 3.10
N TYR A 70 1.57 -14.09 3.02
CA TYR A 70 0.38 -13.81 3.84
C TYR A 70 0.71 -13.71 5.35
N LYS A 71 1.64 -14.53 5.85
CA LYS A 71 2.04 -14.50 7.26
C LYS A 71 2.72 -13.19 7.64
N GLU A 72 3.54 -12.64 6.76
CA GLU A 72 4.23 -11.36 6.97
C GLU A 72 3.25 -10.19 6.90
N VAL A 73 2.31 -10.20 5.95
CA VAL A 73 1.24 -9.19 5.88
C VAL A 73 0.34 -9.26 7.13
N LYS A 74 -0.04 -10.47 7.56
CA LYS A 74 -0.84 -10.69 8.76
C LYS A 74 -0.14 -10.23 10.04
N ALA A 75 1.18 -10.44 10.12
CA ALA A 75 1.98 -10.05 11.29
C ALA A 75 2.24 -8.53 11.35
N ASN A 76 2.16 -7.84 10.20
CA ASN A 76 2.32 -6.40 10.13
C ASN A 76 0.98 -5.70 10.44
N ARG A 77 0.92 -5.07 11.63
CA ARG A 77 -0.28 -4.38 12.11
C ARG A 77 -0.70 -3.23 11.18
N ASP A 78 0.26 -2.46 10.68
CA ASP A 78 -0.03 -1.27 9.86
C ASP A 78 -0.60 -1.68 8.50
N LEU A 79 -0.03 -2.70 7.86
CA LEU A 79 -0.57 -3.25 6.61
C LEU A 79 -1.98 -3.84 6.80
N CYS A 80 -2.22 -4.55 7.91
CA CYS A 80 -3.56 -5.06 8.19
C CYS A 80 -4.57 -3.94 8.38
N LEU A 81 -4.22 -2.90 9.14
CA LEU A 81 -5.07 -1.76 9.38
C LEU A 81 -5.39 -1.01 8.09
N LEU A 82 -4.38 -0.74 7.25
CA LEU A 82 -4.57 -0.08 5.95
C LEU A 82 -5.54 -0.85 5.05
N ILE A 83 -5.38 -2.18 4.97
CA ILE A 83 -6.29 -3.02 4.18
C ILE A 83 -7.71 -2.98 4.76
N GLU A 84 -7.85 -3.11 6.08
CA GLU A 84 -9.16 -3.11 6.73
C GLU A 84 -9.88 -1.75 6.60
N THR A 85 -9.18 -0.64 6.84
CA THR A 85 -9.71 0.71 6.66
C THR A 85 -10.13 0.98 5.23
N GLU A 86 -9.33 0.56 4.24
CA GLU A 86 -9.68 0.78 2.84
C GLU A 86 -10.89 -0.05 2.41
N VAL A 87 -11.00 -1.30 2.87
CA VAL A 87 -12.18 -2.15 2.63
C VAL A 87 -13.42 -1.55 3.26
N GLU A 88 -13.33 -1.05 4.50
CA GLU A 88 -14.44 -0.39 5.19
C GLU A 88 -14.90 0.86 4.43
N ARG A 89 -13.95 1.69 3.99
CA ARG A 89 -14.23 2.88 3.17
C ARG A 89 -14.96 2.52 1.88
N ILE A 90 -14.46 1.53 1.13
CA ILE A 90 -15.11 1.04 -0.09
C ILE A 90 -16.50 0.49 0.22
N THR A 91 -16.67 -0.20 1.34
CA THR A 91 -17.95 -0.77 1.77
C THR A 91 -18.99 0.29 2.04
N GLN A 92 -18.61 1.39 2.69
CA GLN A 92 -19.52 2.53 2.89
C GLN A 92 -19.91 3.19 1.56
N VAL A 93 -18.95 3.39 0.65
CA VAL A 93 -19.18 4.08 -0.62
C VAL A 93 -19.95 3.23 -1.63
N CYS A 94 -19.70 1.93 -1.67
CA CYS A 94 -20.34 0.98 -2.58
C CYS A 94 -21.65 0.41 -2.02
N ASP A 95 -22.16 0.96 -0.91
CA ASP A 95 -23.36 0.47 -0.22
C ASP A 95 -23.31 -1.04 0.02
N GLU A 96 -22.20 -1.52 0.59
CA GLU A 96 -21.93 -2.95 0.84
C GLU A 96 -21.99 -3.83 -0.43
N GLY A 97 -21.71 -3.25 -1.60
CA GLY A 97 -21.80 -3.92 -2.89
C GLY A 97 -23.19 -3.93 -3.51
N ARG A 98 -24.18 -3.24 -2.93
CA ARG A 98 -25.53 -3.12 -3.52
C ARG A 98 -25.57 -2.23 -4.76
N THR A 99 -24.58 -1.35 -4.96
CA THR A 99 -24.50 -0.55 -6.20
C THR A 99 -24.05 -1.38 -7.39
N THR A 100 -24.69 -1.15 -8.55
CA THR A 100 -24.31 -1.72 -9.84
C THR A 100 -23.12 -1.00 -10.49
N ASP A 101 -22.79 0.21 -10.03
CA ASP A 101 -21.62 0.95 -10.51
C ASP A 101 -20.35 0.48 -9.81
N ARG A 102 -19.57 -0.35 -10.52
CA ARG A 102 -18.27 -0.86 -10.04
C ARG A 102 -17.25 0.25 -9.77
N ASN A 103 -17.44 1.44 -10.34
CA ASN A 103 -16.52 2.56 -10.15
C ASN A 103 -16.65 3.21 -8.76
N CYS A 104 -17.68 2.86 -7.98
CA CYS A 104 -17.80 3.27 -6.57
C CYS A 104 -16.53 2.97 -5.76
N VAL A 105 -15.78 1.92 -6.14
CA VAL A 105 -14.53 1.51 -5.49
C VAL A 105 -13.46 2.62 -5.50
N TYR A 106 -13.44 3.43 -6.56
CA TYR A 106 -12.53 4.56 -6.70
C TYR A 106 -13.15 5.91 -6.31
N SER A 107 -14.42 5.91 -5.94
CA SER A 107 -15.06 7.13 -5.47
C SER A 107 -14.49 7.51 -4.11
N GLN A 108 -14.12 8.78 -3.97
CA GLN A 108 -13.72 9.33 -2.70
C GLN A 108 -15.00 9.63 -1.90
N ILE A 109 -14.97 9.37 -0.60
CA ILE A 109 -15.91 10.06 0.29
C ILE A 109 -15.50 11.53 0.15
N LEU A 110 -16.24 12.30 -0.65
CA LEU A 110 -16.25 13.74 -0.46
C LEU A 110 -16.85 13.88 0.92
N ASP A 111 -16.00 14.18 1.91
CA ASP A 111 -16.43 14.46 3.28
C ASP A 111 -17.48 15.57 3.22
N ASN A 112 -18.77 15.20 3.16
CA ASN A 112 -19.85 16.00 3.69
C ASN A 112 -19.72 15.95 5.22
N LYS A 113 -18.62 16.51 5.72
CA LYS A 113 -18.65 17.26 6.97
C LYS A 113 -19.07 18.67 6.59
N GLU A 114 -20.34 18.80 6.20
CA GLU A 114 -21.01 20.08 6.43
C GLU A 114 -20.87 20.33 7.94
N GLU A 115 -20.17 21.42 8.24
CA GLU A 115 -20.03 22.01 9.55
C GLU A 115 -21.44 22.17 10.16
N LEU A 116 -21.72 21.41 11.22
CA LEU A 116 -22.81 21.64 12.17
C LEU A 116 -22.24 22.29 13.42
#